data_AF-A0A6B3B6S4-F1
#
_entry.id   AF-A0A6B3B6S4-F1
#
_cell.length_a   1.000
_cell.length_b   1.000
_cell.length_c   1.000
_cell.angle_alpha   90.00
_cell.angle_beta   90.00
_cell.angle_gamma   90.00
#
_symmetry.space_group_name_H-M   'P 1'
#
loop_
_entity.id
_entity.type
_entity.pdbx_description
1 polymer ?
#
loop_
_entity_poly.entity_id
_entity_poly.type
_entity_poly.pdbx_seq_one_letter_code
_entity_poly.pdbx_strand_id
1 'polypeptide(L)'
;PARWAARRVEDVRFARQHLLPWIGRRLTGRSSGDGRAGAQFDAALGRAFWVTPEEKGWAAPVATWRQVESGEREGRDASGS
;
A
#
# COMPACT_ATOMS: atom_id res chain seq x y z
N PRO A 1 36.17 4.75 17.72
CA PRO A 1 35.88 5.02 16.28
C PRO A 1 35.50 3.80 15.41
N ALA A 2 35.58 2.55 15.88
CA ALA A 2 35.22 1.36 15.08
C ALA A 2 33.70 1.12 14.87
N ARG A 3 32.85 1.63 15.77
CA ARG A 3 31.40 1.36 15.80
C ARG A 3 30.64 1.94 14.59
N TRP A 4 31.07 3.08 14.07
CA TRP A 4 30.45 3.71 12.90
C TRP A 4 30.72 2.94 11.61
N ALA A 5 31.99 2.51 11.42
CA ALA A 5 32.38 1.72 10.26
C ALA A 5 31.66 0.35 10.25
N ALA A 6 31.56 -0.31 11.41
CA ALA A 6 30.81 -1.56 11.54
C ALA A 6 29.33 -1.40 11.14
N ARG A 7 28.68 -0.31 11.58
CA ARG A 7 27.29 -0.02 11.19
C ARG A 7 27.13 0.21 9.69
N ARG A 8 28.09 0.89 9.06
CA ARG A 8 28.06 1.11 7.60
C ARG A 8 28.21 -0.16 6.78
N VAL A 9 29.02 -1.11 7.26
CA VAL A 9 29.14 -2.42 6.60
C VAL A 9 27.82 -3.18 6.67
N GLU A 10 27.12 -3.15 7.80
CA GLU A 10 25.77 -3.73 7.94
C GLU A 10 24.77 -3.06 7.01
N ASP A 11 24.74 -1.73 6.99
CA ASP A 11 23.85 -0.94 6.13
C ASP A 11 24.07 -1.27 4.64
N VAL A 12 25.33 -1.36 4.20
CA VAL A 12 25.68 -1.71 2.81
C VAL A 12 25.28 -3.14 2.48
N ARG A 13 25.50 -4.08 3.41
CA ARG A 13 25.11 -5.49 3.21
C ARG A 13 23.59 -5.63 3.10
N PHE A 14 22.85 -4.93 3.94
CA PHE A 14 21.38 -4.88 3.89
C PHE A 14 20.91 -4.26 2.58
N ALA A 15 21.44 -3.08 2.24
CA ALA A 15 21.08 -2.37 1.02
C ALA A 15 21.33 -3.23 -0.22
N ARG A 16 22.45 -3.96 -0.26
CA ARG A 16 22.77 -4.89 -1.34
C ARG A 16 21.83 -6.08 -1.42
N GLN A 17 21.46 -6.68 -0.29
CA GLN A 17 20.58 -7.86 -0.26
C GLN A 17 19.11 -7.53 -0.55
N HIS A 18 18.63 -6.35 -0.13
CA HIS A 18 17.19 -6.04 -0.15
C HIS A 18 16.82 -4.82 -0.97
N LEU A 19 17.60 -3.73 -0.90
CA LEU A 19 17.25 -2.45 -1.51
C LEU A 19 17.64 -2.38 -2.99
N LEU A 20 18.81 -2.90 -3.35
CA LEU A 20 19.35 -2.91 -4.71
C LEU A 20 18.38 -3.56 -5.73
N PRO A 21 17.77 -4.73 -5.45
CA PRO A 21 16.74 -5.31 -6.33
C PRO A 21 15.51 -4.42 -6.51
N TRP A 22 15.07 -3.71 -5.46
CA TRP A 22 13.95 -2.77 -5.55
C TRP A 22 14.30 -1.53 -6.36
N ILE A 23 15.50 -0.96 -6.18
CA ILE A 23 16.01 0.15 -6.99
C ILE A 23 16.07 -0.27 -8.46
N GLY A 24 16.58 -1.47 -8.76
CA GLY A 24 16.59 -2.00 -10.13
C GLY A 24 15.19 -2.07 -10.76
N ARG A 25 14.16 -2.50 -10.00
CA ARG A 25 12.76 -2.47 -10.47
C ARG A 25 12.26 -1.05 -10.74
N ARG A 26 12.63 -0.08 -9.89
CA ARG A 26 12.24 1.33 -10.05
C ARG A 26 12.92 2.00 -11.24
N LEU A 27 14.21 1.72 -11.45
CA LEU A 27 14.96 2.22 -12.60
C LEU A 27 14.47 1.63 -13.93
N THR A 28 13.92 0.41 -13.91
CA THR A 28 13.33 -0.26 -15.09
C THR A 28 11.85 0.06 -15.30
N GLY A 29 11.29 1.00 -14.53
CA GLY A 29 9.89 1.41 -14.67
C GLY A 29 8.87 0.35 -14.23
N ARG A 30 9.30 -0.74 -13.58
CA ARG A 30 8.38 -1.72 -12.98
C ARG A 30 7.82 -1.10 -11.69
N SER A 31 6.70 -0.39 -11.83
CA SER A 31 5.93 0.09 -10.68
C SER A 31 5.44 -1.11 -9.85
N SER A 32 5.30 -0.94 -8.54
CA SER A 32 4.87 -2.02 -7.64
C SER A 32 3.47 -2.57 -7.99
N GLY A 33 2.65 -1.80 -8.72
CA GLY A 33 1.53 -2.28 -9.54
C GLY A 33 0.54 -3.24 -8.88
N ASP A 34 0.45 -3.29 -7.55
CA ASP A 34 -0.29 -4.36 -6.89
C ASP A 34 -1.79 -4.07 -6.81
N GLY A 35 -2.23 -2.87 -7.21
CA GLY A 35 -3.64 -2.49 -7.29
C GLY A 35 -4.37 -2.64 -5.95
N ARG A 36 -3.61 -2.72 -4.85
CA ARG A 36 -4.17 -2.95 -3.52
C ARG A 36 -4.59 -1.63 -2.90
N ALA A 37 -5.76 -1.65 -2.28
CA ALA A 37 -6.21 -0.56 -1.42
C ALA A 37 -5.23 -0.38 -0.25
N GLY A 38 -4.87 0.86 0.06
CA GLY A 38 -4.13 1.17 1.27
C GLY A 38 -5.03 1.05 2.49
N ALA A 39 -4.57 0.34 3.53
CA ALA A 39 -5.22 0.37 4.84
C ALA A 39 -4.92 1.72 5.51
N GLN A 40 -5.96 2.40 5.98
CA GLN A 40 -5.89 3.59 6.80
C GLN A 40 -6.51 3.32 8.16
N PHE A 41 -6.17 4.09 9.18
CA PHE A 41 -6.74 3.96 10.52
C PHE A 41 -7.43 5.26 10.93
N ASP A 42 -8.69 5.15 11.34
CA ASP A 42 -9.41 6.25 11.96
C ASP A 42 -9.25 6.13 13.48
N ALA A 43 -8.49 7.06 14.07
CA ALA A 43 -8.23 7.08 15.50
C ALA A 43 -9.47 7.47 16.34
N ALA A 44 -10.41 8.23 15.77
CA ALA A 44 -11.65 8.60 16.47
C ALA A 44 -12.63 7.43 16.52
N LEU A 45 -12.67 6.60 15.47
CA LEU A 45 -13.53 5.42 15.41
C LEU A 45 -12.84 4.13 15.88
N GLY A 46 -11.53 4.17 16.17
CA GLY A 46 -10.75 3.02 16.62
C GLY A 46 -10.69 1.87 15.61
N ARG A 47 -10.89 2.15 14.31
CA ARG A 47 -11.03 1.12 13.27
C ARG A 47 -10.16 1.40 12.04
N ALA A 48 -9.65 0.32 11.46
CA ALA A 48 -9.03 0.36 10.15
C ALA A 48 -10.10 0.42 9.05
N PHE A 49 -9.81 1.13 7.97
CA PHE A 49 -10.64 1.22 6.78
C PHE A 49 -9.79 1.20 5.50
N TRP A 50 -10.41 0.87 4.39
CA TRP A 50 -9.75 0.82 3.08
C TRP A 50 -10.09 2.06 2.26
N VAL A 51 -9.15 2.53 1.45
CA VAL A 51 -9.37 3.63 0.49
C VAL A 51 -9.07 3.13 -0.92
N THR A 52 -9.95 3.46 -1.86
CA THR A 52 -9.80 3.14 -3.29
C THR A 52 -9.97 4.41 -4.13
N PRO A 53 -9.29 4.52 -5.29
CA PRO A 53 -9.65 5.53 -6.28
C PRO A 53 -11.11 5.36 -6.73
N GLU A 54 -11.79 6.48 -6.97
CA GLU A 54 -13.17 6.50 -7.48
C GLU A 54 -13.26 5.99 -8.92
N GLU A 55 -12.28 6.33 -9.77
CA GLU A 55 -12.18 5.85 -11.15
C GLU A 55 -11.28 4.62 -11.26
N LYS A 56 -11.69 3.65 -12.09
CA LYS A 56 -10.91 2.43 -12.36
C LYS A 56 -9.71 2.76 -13.25
N GLY A 57 -8.56 3.01 -12.64
CA GLY A 57 -7.31 3.21 -13.36
C GLY A 57 -6.20 3.74 -12.46
N TRP A 58 -4.95 3.52 -12.86
CA TRP A 58 -3.78 3.96 -12.10
C TRP A 58 -3.59 5.49 -12.08
N ALA A 59 -4.40 6.23 -12.85
CA ALA A 59 -4.28 7.67 -13.08
C ALA A 59 -5.33 8.52 -12.33
N ALA A 60 -6.20 7.91 -11.51
CA ALA A 60 -7.20 8.67 -10.74
C ALA A 60 -6.50 9.66 -9.77
N PRO A 61 -6.84 10.97 -9.81
CA PRO A 61 -6.26 11.95 -8.90
C PRO A 61 -6.47 11.57 -7.44
N VAL A 62 -5.44 11.73 -6.60
CA VAL A 62 -5.51 11.36 -5.16
C VAL A 62 -6.65 12.07 -4.43
N ALA A 63 -7.04 13.25 -4.89
CA ALA A 63 -8.15 14.02 -4.34
C ALA A 63 -9.53 13.36 -4.53
N THR A 64 -9.68 12.42 -5.47
CA THR A 64 -10.95 11.72 -5.74
C THR A 64 -11.03 10.34 -5.07
N TRP A 65 -10.07 10.01 -4.21
CA TRP A 65 -10.05 8.70 -3.54
C TRP A 65 -11.13 8.66 -2.44
N ARG A 66 -11.87 7.55 -2.37
CA ARG A 66 -12.99 7.38 -1.44
C ARG A 66 -12.75 6.22 -0.47
N GLN A 67 -13.24 6.38 0.76
CA GLN A 67 -13.30 5.32 1.77
C GLN A 67 -14.29 4.22 1.33
N VAL A 68 -13.86 2.96 1.47
CA VAL A 68 -14.72 1.79 1.29
C VAL A 68 -15.40 1.49 2.63
N GLU A 69 -16.71 1.69 2.71
CA GLU A 69 -17.50 1.21 3.85
C GLU A 69 -17.50 -0.32 3.84
N SER A 70 -17.03 -0.93 4.92
CA SER A 70 -16.84 -2.39 5.02
C SER A 70 -18.16 -3.15 5.27
N GLY A 71 -19.30 -2.66 4.76
CA GLY A 71 -20.62 -3.02 5.28
C GLY A 71 -21.73 -3.32 4.28
N GLU A 72 -21.44 -3.76 3.05
CA GLU A 72 -22.52 -4.07 2.09
C GLU A 72 -22.27 -5.35 1.29
N ARG A 73 -22.32 -6.48 1.99
CA ARG A 73 -22.73 -7.79 1.44
C ARG A 73 -23.51 -8.57 2.49
N GLU A 74 -24.74 -8.16 2.73
CA GLU A 74 -25.79 -9.04 3.26
C GLU A 74 -27.14 -8.38 2.91
N GLY A 75 -27.96 -9.02 2.07
CA GLY A 75 -29.36 -8.66 1.93
C GLY A 75 -29.87 -8.26 0.54
N ARG A 76 -29.41 -8.88 -0.56
CA ARG A 76 -30.16 -8.84 -1.84
C ARG A 76 -30.49 -10.24 -2.35
N ASP A 77 -30.75 -11.14 -1.40
CA ASP A 77 -30.98 -12.57 -1.59
C ASP A 77 -32.30 -13.01 -0.93
N ALA A 78 -33.07 -12.08 -0.37
CA ALA A 78 -34.30 -12.35 0.38
C ALA A 78 -35.47 -11.50 -0.12
N SER A 79 -35.83 -11.69 -1.40
CA SER A 79 -37.18 -11.51 -1.93
C SER A 79 -37.23 -12.42 -3.16
N GLY A 80 -37.63 -13.67 -3.05
CA GLY A 80 -38.90 -14.08 -2.46
C GLY A 80 -39.91 -14.07 -3.59
N SER A 81 -40.20 -15.30 -4.04
CA SER A 81 -41.04 -15.75 -5.14
C SER A 81 -42.36 -15.01 -5.37
#